data_AF-Q5WLG2-F1
#
_entry.id   AF-Q5WLG2-F1
#
_cell.length_a   1.000
_cell.length_b   1.000
_cell.length_c   1.000
_cell.angle_alpha   90.00
_cell.angle_beta   90.00
_cell.angle_gamma   90.00
#
_symmetry.space_group_name_H-M   'P 1'
#
loop_
_entity.id
_entity.type
_entity.pdbx_description
1 polymer ?
#
loop_
_entity_poly.entity_id
_entity_poly.type
_entity_poly.pdbx_seq_one_letter_code
_entity_poly.pdbx_strand_id
1 'polypeptide(L)'
;MIGINIRVLRKKHKLSQEQLAEKVNVSRQTVAKWESEEAFPDIFKCKMLSDIFQVTIDQLSRDMSEEEANQLRPKGKQFFGVVKVGERGQMVIPKQAREMYQIHAGDKLVVLGEDATKGIAILKSEGFLEFADMIRKAELKGETE
;
A
#
# COMPACT_ATOMS: atom_id res chain seq x y z
N MET A 1 19.39 5.18 -11.42
CA MET A 1 18.26 5.67 -10.58
C MET A 1 17.56 4.54 -9.81
N ILE A 2 17.02 3.50 -10.46
CA ILE A 2 16.32 2.39 -9.76
C ILE A 2 17.20 1.60 -8.78
N GLY A 3 18.51 1.49 -9.03
CA GLY A 3 19.44 0.76 -8.18
C GLY A 3 19.59 1.35 -6.78
N ILE A 4 19.69 2.69 -6.71
CA ILE A 4 19.72 3.43 -5.44
C ILE A 4 18.42 3.18 -4.66
N ASN A 5 17.26 3.25 -5.32
CA ASN A 5 15.96 3.01 -4.69
C ASN A 5 15.85 1.59 -4.12
N ILE A 6 16.29 0.57 -4.86
CA ILE A 6 16.33 -0.82 -4.38
C ILE A 6 17.16 -0.90 -3.09
N ARG A 7 18.33 -0.27 -3.06
CA ARG A 7 19.21 -0.26 -1.89
C ARG A 7 18.55 0.42 -0.68
N VAL A 8 17.94 1.59 -0.89
CA VAL A 8 17.29 2.36 0.17
C VAL A 8 16.08 1.61 0.74
N LEU A 9 15.19 1.11 -0.14
CA LEU A 9 14.04 0.31 0.25
C LEU A 9 14.45 -0.96 0.97
N ARG A 10 15.47 -1.66 0.48
CA ARG A 10 16.01 -2.85 1.14
C ARG A 10 16.47 -2.55 2.57
N LYS A 11 17.23 -1.47 2.76
CA LYS A 11 17.69 -1.03 4.09
C LYS A 11 16.52 -0.64 4.99
N LYS A 12 15.52 0.09 4.47
CA LYS A 12 14.30 0.45 5.21
C LYS A 12 13.54 -0.78 5.72
N HIS A 13 13.48 -1.83 4.90
CA HIS A 13 12.89 -3.12 5.27
C HIS A 13 13.83 -4.03 6.08
N LYS A 14 15.01 -3.55 6.48
CA LYS A 14 16.03 -4.28 7.25
C LYS A 14 16.48 -5.60 6.59
N LEU A 15 16.48 -5.65 5.26
CA LEU A 15 16.89 -6.83 4.51
C LEU A 15 18.37 -6.77 4.12
N SER A 16 19.05 -7.90 4.17
CA SER A 16 20.36 -8.08 3.52
C SER A 16 20.17 -8.24 2.00
N GLN A 17 21.24 -8.06 1.23
CA GLN A 17 21.19 -8.34 -0.23
C GLN A 17 20.82 -9.81 -0.50
N GLU A 18 21.28 -10.73 0.36
CA GLU A 18 20.95 -12.17 0.27
C GLU A 18 19.45 -12.39 0.49
N GLN A 19 18.89 -11.83 1.57
CA GLN A 19 17.47 -11.99 1.90
C GLN A 19 16.56 -11.38 0.83
N LEU A 20 16.96 -10.27 0.20
CA LEU A 20 16.22 -9.71 -0.92
C LEU A 20 16.30 -10.62 -2.14
N ALA A 21 17.49 -11.16 -2.43
CA ALA A 21 17.72 -12.05 -3.56
C ALA A 21 16.88 -13.32 -3.47
N GLU A 22 16.81 -13.93 -2.28
CA GLU A 22 15.92 -15.07 -2.00
C GLU A 22 14.46 -14.72 -2.27
N LYS A 23 13.98 -13.57 -1.78
CA LYS A 23 12.58 -13.13 -1.96
C LYS A 23 12.20 -12.87 -3.41
N VAL A 24 13.15 -12.40 -4.23
CA VAL A 24 12.92 -12.15 -5.66
C VAL A 24 13.41 -13.28 -6.56
N ASN A 25 13.82 -14.42 -5.99
CA ASN A 25 14.32 -15.60 -6.68
C ASN A 25 15.42 -15.26 -7.72
N VAL A 26 16.50 -14.65 -7.24
CA VAL A 26 17.73 -14.36 -8.01
C VAL A 26 18.95 -14.58 -7.12
N SER A 27 20.16 -14.50 -7.69
CA SER A 27 21.39 -14.56 -6.89
C SER A 27 21.67 -13.24 -6.16
N ARG A 28 22.35 -13.28 -5.02
CA ARG A 28 22.84 -12.08 -4.31
C ARG A 28 23.63 -11.14 -5.22
N GLN A 29 24.45 -11.70 -6.11
CA GLN A 29 25.23 -10.94 -7.10
C GLN A 29 24.32 -10.14 -8.05
N THR A 30 23.18 -10.70 -8.43
CA THR A 30 22.20 -10.01 -9.28
C THR A 30 21.64 -8.78 -8.58
N VAL A 31 21.26 -8.91 -7.31
CA VAL A 31 20.82 -7.77 -6.49
C VAL A 31 21.94 -6.74 -6.31
N ALA A 32 23.18 -7.17 -6.10
CA ALA A 32 24.32 -6.27 -5.99
C ALA A 32 24.51 -5.44 -7.27
N LYS A 33 24.41 -6.07 -8.44
CA LYS A 33 24.48 -5.41 -9.75
C LYS A 33 23.32 -4.44 -9.99
N TRP A 34 22.11 -4.78 -9.52
CA TRP A 34 20.99 -3.85 -9.55
C TRP A 34 21.26 -2.62 -8.70
N GLU A 35 21.78 -2.81 -7.49
CA GLU A 35 22.10 -1.71 -6.57
C GLU A 35 23.29 -0.84 -7.02
N SER A 36 24.20 -1.36 -7.85
CA SER A 36 25.31 -0.60 -8.44
C SER A 36 25.00 -0.03 -9.83
N GLU A 37 23.78 -0.24 -10.35
CA GLU A 37 23.34 0.20 -11.68
C GLU A 37 24.09 -0.47 -12.85
N GLU A 38 24.80 -1.56 -12.58
CA GLU A 38 25.45 -2.39 -13.60
C GLU A 38 24.44 -3.25 -14.38
N ALA A 39 23.28 -3.52 -13.80
CA ALA A 39 22.18 -4.24 -14.44
C ALA A 39 20.83 -3.71 -13.95
N PHE A 40 19.78 -3.99 -14.70
CA PHE A 40 18.42 -3.59 -14.34
C PHE A 40 17.52 -4.82 -14.13
N PRO A 41 16.61 -4.80 -13.14
CA PRO A 41 15.59 -5.83 -13.01
C PRO A 41 14.63 -5.77 -14.21
N ASP A 42 14.18 -6.94 -14.68
CA ASP A 42 13.11 -7.02 -15.67
C ASP A 42 11.76 -6.60 -15.07
N ILE A 43 10.73 -6.49 -15.93
CA ILE A 43 9.40 -6.04 -15.51
C ILE A 43 8.76 -6.95 -14.43
N PHE A 44 9.03 -8.25 -14.44
CA PHE A 44 8.52 -9.18 -13.44
C PHE A 44 9.24 -8.99 -12.11
N LYS A 45 10.56 -8.82 -12.13
CA LYS A 45 11.35 -8.50 -10.93
C LYS A 45 10.98 -7.14 -10.36
N CYS A 46 10.73 -6.13 -11.21
CA CYS A 46 10.20 -4.84 -10.78
C CYS A 46 8.86 -4.99 -10.06
N LYS A 47 7.95 -5.82 -10.59
CA LYS A 47 6.67 -6.11 -9.93
C LYS A 47 6.88 -6.77 -8.56
N MET A 48 7.70 -7.81 -8.49
CA MET A 48 8.02 -8.49 -7.22
C MET A 48 8.63 -7.53 -6.19
N LEU A 49 9.60 -6.70 -6.59
CA LEU A 49 10.21 -5.68 -5.75
C LEU A 49 9.16 -4.68 -5.25
N SER A 50 8.26 -4.24 -6.13
CA SER A 50 7.17 -3.32 -5.78
C SER A 50 6.23 -3.91 -4.72
N ASP A 51 5.96 -5.22 -4.79
CA ASP A 51 5.10 -5.92 -3.84
C ASP A 51 5.82 -6.16 -2.50
N ILE A 52 7.11 -6.52 -2.51
CA ILE A 52 7.92 -6.68 -1.30
C ILE A 52 8.05 -5.36 -0.54
N PHE A 53 8.33 -4.26 -1.27
CA PHE A 53 8.53 -2.94 -0.68
C PHE A 53 7.23 -2.16 -0.48
N GLN A 54 6.08 -2.70 -0.91
CA GLN A 54 4.78 -2.03 -0.82
C GLN A 54 4.77 -0.64 -1.46
N VAL A 55 5.41 -0.54 -2.64
CA VAL A 55 5.45 0.66 -3.47
C VAL A 55 4.84 0.38 -4.85
N THR A 56 4.63 1.41 -5.65
CA THR A 56 4.30 1.25 -7.07
C THR A 56 5.58 1.11 -7.91
N ILE A 57 5.47 0.54 -9.11
CA ILE A 57 6.61 0.45 -10.05
C ILE A 57 7.12 1.85 -10.43
N ASP A 58 6.21 2.81 -10.58
CA ASP A 58 6.57 4.21 -10.82
C ASP A 58 7.40 4.79 -9.67
N GLN A 59 7.00 4.59 -8.41
CA GLN A 59 7.80 4.98 -7.25
C GLN A 59 9.14 4.25 -7.17
N LEU A 60 9.22 2.99 -7.60
CA LEU A 60 10.48 2.25 -7.66
C LEU A 60 11.45 2.88 -8.68
N SER A 61 10.94 3.49 -9.75
CA SER A 61 11.73 4.03 -10.86
C SER A 61 12.00 5.54 -10.80
N ARG A 62 11.30 6.31 -9.96
CA ARG A 62 11.51 7.76 -9.82
C ARG A 62 12.80 8.08 -9.09
N ASP A 63 13.41 9.23 -9.39
CA ASP A 63 14.41 9.80 -8.49
C ASP A 63 13.76 10.10 -7.15
N MET A 64 14.20 9.39 -6.11
CA MET A 64 13.80 9.66 -4.73
C MET A 64 15.04 10.08 -3.96
N SER A 65 14.96 11.21 -3.25
CA SER A 65 15.96 11.50 -2.23
C SER A 65 15.85 10.48 -1.09
N GLU A 66 16.93 10.28 -0.31
CA GLU A 66 16.87 9.42 0.89
C GLU A 66 15.78 9.88 1.88
N GLU A 67 15.43 11.17 1.87
CA GLU A 67 14.34 11.73 2.69
C GLU A 67 12.96 11.33 2.16
N GLU A 68 12.75 11.33 0.85
CA GLU A 68 11.49 10.92 0.21
C GLU A 68 11.22 9.42 0.39
N ALA A 69 12.26 8.59 0.32
CA ALA A 69 12.14 7.15 0.57
C ALA A 69 11.72 6.85 2.03
N ASN A 70 12.17 7.66 2.99
CA ASN A 70 11.72 7.55 4.38
C ASN A 70 10.26 7.98 4.56
N GLN A 71 9.75 8.87 3.72
CA GLN A 71 8.35 9.33 3.72
C GLN A 71 7.38 8.53 2.84
N LEU A 72 7.81 7.39 2.28
CA LEU A 72 6.94 6.55 1.46
C LEU A 72 5.65 6.17 2.20
N ARG A 73 4.54 6.68 1.68
CA ARG A 73 3.18 6.38 2.14
C ARG A 73 2.85 4.94 1.76
N PRO A 74 2.11 4.18 2.60
CA PRO A 74 1.66 2.84 2.22
C PRO A 74 0.90 2.87 0.89
N LYS A 75 1.15 1.90 0.01
CA LYS A 75 0.51 1.76 -1.31
C LYS A 75 -1.00 2.00 -1.24
N GLY A 76 -1.49 2.94 -2.05
CA GLY A 76 -2.92 3.27 -2.15
C GLY A 76 -3.51 4.00 -0.95
N LYS A 77 -2.73 4.38 0.07
CA LYS A 77 -3.23 5.13 1.24
C LYS A 77 -2.83 6.58 1.17
N GLN A 78 -3.83 7.46 1.19
CA GLN A 78 -3.62 8.90 1.30
C GLN A 78 -3.63 9.33 2.78
N PHE A 79 -2.66 10.15 3.15
CA PHE A 79 -2.55 10.72 4.49
C PHE A 79 -3.30 12.05 4.57
N PHE A 80 -4.29 12.12 5.46
CA PHE A 80 -5.12 13.32 5.67
C PHE A 80 -4.83 14.05 6.98
N GLY A 81 -3.75 13.66 7.69
CA GLY A 81 -3.37 14.23 8.99
C GLY A 81 -3.50 13.24 10.14
N VAL A 82 -3.08 13.68 11.32
CA VAL A 82 -3.26 12.96 12.58
C VAL A 82 -4.48 13.52 13.30
N VAL A 83 -5.35 12.64 13.79
CA VAL A 83 -6.57 13.02 14.54
C VAL A 83 -6.45 12.49 15.96
N LYS A 84 -6.86 13.29 16.95
CA LYS A 84 -6.95 12.85 18.34
C LYS A 84 -8.34 12.28 18.61
N VAL A 85 -8.37 11.22 19.41
CA VAL A 85 -9.62 10.63 19.90
C VAL A 85 -10.07 11.42 21.13
N GLY A 86 -11.32 11.89 21.13
CA GLY A 86 -11.92 12.57 22.28
C GLY A 86 -12.40 11.61 23.36
N GLU A 87 -12.89 12.15 24.48
CA GLU A 87 -13.27 11.38 25.68
C GLU A 87 -14.31 10.28 25.44
N ARG A 88 -15.17 10.44 24.43
CA ARG A 88 -16.21 9.46 24.07
C ARG A 88 -15.84 8.58 22.88
N GLY A 89 -14.56 8.50 22.53
CA GLY A 89 -14.10 7.75 21.35
C GLY A 89 -14.35 8.47 20.01
N GLN A 90 -14.83 9.71 20.05
CA GLN A 90 -15.11 10.49 18.84
C GLN A 90 -13.82 10.93 18.14
N MET A 91 -13.81 10.84 16.81
CA MET A 91 -12.73 11.33 15.96
C MET A 91 -13.29 12.27 14.90
N VAL A 92 -12.54 13.32 14.58
CA VAL A 92 -12.90 14.28 13.53
C VAL A 92 -12.31 13.83 12.22
N ILE A 93 -13.14 13.58 11.20
CA ILE A 93 -12.65 13.30 9.85
C ILE A 93 -12.11 14.62 9.24
N PRO A 94 -10.82 14.69 8.84
CA PRO A 94 -10.22 15.89 8.27
C PRO A 94 -11.02 16.42 7.09
N LYS A 95 -11.05 17.76 6.92
CA LYS A 95 -11.84 18.42 5.87
C LYS A 95 -11.51 17.87 4.48
N GLN A 96 -10.22 17.69 4.16
CA GLN A 96 -9.82 17.17 2.85
C GLN A 96 -10.34 15.75 2.58
N ALA A 97 -10.39 14.89 3.61
CA ALA A 97 -10.97 13.56 3.48
C ALA A 97 -12.48 13.64 3.28
N ARG A 98 -13.18 14.51 4.01
CA ARG A 98 -14.64 14.69 3.83
C ARG A 98 -14.99 15.17 2.43
N GLU A 99 -14.24 16.13 1.88
CA GLU A 99 -14.45 16.63 0.51
C GLU A 99 -14.17 15.55 -0.53
N MET A 100 -13.05 14.84 -0.41
CA MET A 100 -12.66 13.82 -1.36
C MET A 100 -13.62 12.63 -1.38
N TYR A 101 -14.04 12.15 -0.21
CA TYR A 101 -14.95 11.01 -0.07
C TYR A 101 -16.44 11.42 0.01
N GLN A 102 -16.73 12.71 -0.20
CA GLN A 102 -18.09 13.28 -0.16
C GLN A 102 -18.87 12.87 1.10
N ILE A 103 -18.22 12.97 2.26
CA ILE A 103 -18.79 12.63 3.56
C ILE A 103 -19.46 13.86 4.16
N HIS A 104 -20.78 13.78 4.34
CA HIS A 104 -21.62 14.85 4.86
C HIS A 104 -22.23 14.49 6.22
N ALA A 105 -22.76 15.49 6.92
CA ALA A 105 -23.50 15.27 8.16
C ALA A 105 -24.77 14.46 7.86
N GLY A 106 -25.00 13.38 8.61
CA GLY A 106 -26.11 12.46 8.40
C GLY A 106 -25.74 11.19 7.61
N ASP A 107 -24.56 11.16 6.99
CA ASP A 107 -24.09 9.96 6.30
C ASP A 107 -23.90 8.79 7.27
N LYS A 108 -24.30 7.60 6.82
CA LYS A 108 -24.08 6.36 7.54
C LYS A 108 -22.77 5.72 7.07
N LEU A 109 -21.85 5.55 8.00
CA LEU A 109 -20.55 4.92 7.78
C LEU A 109 -20.53 3.53 8.43
N VAL A 110 -19.94 2.56 7.72
CA VAL A 110 -19.62 1.24 8.24
C VAL A 110 -18.20 1.29 8.81
N VAL A 111 -18.04 0.81 10.04
CA VAL A 111 -16.74 0.68 10.69
C VAL A 111 -16.39 -0.81 10.76
N LEU A 112 -15.27 -1.18 10.15
CA LEU A 112 -14.75 -2.55 10.13
C LEU A 112 -13.44 -2.58 10.92
N GLY A 113 -13.20 -3.69 11.60
CA GLY A 113 -11.92 -4.01 12.21
C GLY A 113 -11.54 -5.44 11.85
N GLU A 114 -10.26 -5.67 11.59
CA GLU A 114 -9.68 -7.00 11.66
C GLU A 114 -9.18 -7.22 13.12
N ASP A 115 -8.79 -8.44 13.50
CA ASP A 115 -8.30 -8.78 14.86
C ASP A 115 -7.35 -7.71 15.43
N ALA A 116 -7.22 -7.72 16.77
CA ALA A 116 -6.74 -6.66 17.67
C ALA A 116 -5.50 -5.79 17.28
N THR A 117 -4.83 -6.03 16.16
CA THR A 117 -3.59 -5.38 15.72
C THR A 117 -3.63 -4.73 14.32
N LYS A 118 -4.70 -4.88 13.51
CA LYS A 118 -4.71 -4.45 12.09
C LYS A 118 -5.53 -3.20 11.74
N GLY A 119 -5.96 -2.44 12.75
CA GLY A 119 -6.57 -1.11 12.59
C GLY A 119 -8.05 -1.14 12.19
N ILE A 120 -8.64 0.04 12.03
CA ILE A 120 -10.04 0.23 11.66
C ILE A 120 -10.15 0.77 10.23
N ALA A 121 -11.12 0.26 9.47
CA ALA A 121 -11.51 0.77 8.17
C ALA A 121 -12.89 1.44 8.28
N ILE A 122 -13.07 2.57 7.60
CA ILE A 122 -14.33 3.32 7.58
C ILE A 122 -14.75 3.46 6.12
N LEU A 123 -16.00 3.10 5.82
CA LEU A 123 -16.55 3.03 4.47
C LEU A 123 -17.95 3.67 4.46
N LYS A 124 -18.37 4.27 3.35
CA LYS A 124 -19.79 4.67 3.20
C LYS A 124 -20.66 3.43 3.03
N SER A 125 -21.83 3.44 3.69
CA SER A 125 -22.80 2.34 3.60
C SER A 125 -23.30 2.07 2.17
N GLU A 126 -23.48 3.12 1.37
CA GLU A 126 -23.89 3.03 -0.05
C GLU A 126 -22.92 2.16 -0.87
N GLY A 127 -21.62 2.47 -0.83
CA GLY A 127 -20.61 1.69 -1.56
C GLY A 127 -20.40 0.27 -1.01
N PHE A 128 -20.68 0.04 0.28
CA PHE A 128 -20.63 -1.30 0.87
C PHE A 128 -21.76 -2.20 0.36
N LEU A 129 -22.98 -1.66 0.25
CA LEU A 129 -24.14 -2.41 -0.27
C LEU A 129 -23.94 -2.79 -1.74
N GLU A 130 -23.43 -1.86 -2.57
CA GLU A 130 -23.09 -2.14 -3.97
C GLU A 130 -22.06 -3.27 -4.10
N PHE A 131 -21.02 -3.25 -3.26
CA PHE A 131 -20.00 -4.30 -3.23
C PHE A 131 -20.56 -5.65 -2.80
N ALA A 132 -21.38 -5.69 -1.75
CA ALA A 132 -22.02 -6.91 -1.27
C ALA A 132 -22.97 -7.51 -2.32
N ASP A 133 -23.76 -6.66 -3.00
CA ASP A 133 -24.63 -7.08 -4.09
C ASP A 133 -23.84 -7.62 -5.29
N MET A 134 -22.69 -7.04 -5.59
CA MET A 134 -21.80 -7.51 -6.66
C MET A 134 -21.22 -8.90 -6.36
N ILE A 135 -20.75 -9.14 -5.13
CA ILE A 135 -20.25 -10.47 -4.70
C ILE A 135 -21.37 -11.50 -4.79
N ARG A 136 -22.54 -11.18 -4.24
CA ARG A 136 -23.69 -12.10 -4.26
C ARG A 136 -24.11 -12.49 -5.68
N LYS A 137 -24.06 -11.54 -6.62
CA LYS A 137 -24.34 -11.80 -8.05
C LYS A 137 -23.25 -12.63 -8.73
N ALA A 138 -22.00 -12.52 -8.29
CA ALA A 138 -20.89 -13.32 -8.83
C ALA A 138 -20.95 -14.77 -8.34
N GLU A 139 -21.32 -15.01 -7.07
CA GLU A 139 -21.53 -16.35 -6.51
C GLU A 139 -22.67 -17.09 -7.21
N LEU A 140 -23.79 -16.40 -7.51
CA LEU A 140 -24.93 -16.97 -8.24
C LEU A 140 -24.61 -17.35 -9.70
N LYS A 141 -23.58 -16.76 -10.31
CA LYS A 141 -23.16 -17.10 -11.69
C LYS A 141 -22.19 -18.29 -11.74
N GLY A 142 -21.50 -18.59 -10.65
CA GLY A 142 -20.56 -19.71 -10.57
C GLY A 142 -21.21 -21.10 -10.38
N GLU A 143 -22.51 -21.16 -10.08
CA GLU A 143 -23.25 -22.43 -9.89
C GLU A 143 -23.94 -22.95 -11.17
N THR A 144 -23.76 -22.28 -12.31
CA THR A 144 -24.43 -22.65 -13.59
C THR A 144 -23.50 -23.11 -14.71
N GLU A 145 -22.22 -23.39 -14.42
CA GLU A 145 -21.26 -23.98 -15.37
C GLU A 145 -20.76 -25.35 -14.91
#